data_AF-A0A9Q0SHU5-F1
#
_entry.id   AF-A0A9Q0SHU5-F1
#
_cell.length_a   1.000
_cell.length_b   1.000
_cell.length_c   1.000
_cell.angle_alpha   90.00
_cell.angle_beta   90.00
_cell.angle_gamma   90.00
#
_symmetry.space_group_name_H-M   'P 1'
#
loop_
_entity.id
_entity.type
_entity.pdbx_description
1 polymer ?
#
loop_
_entity_poly.entity_id
_entity_poly.type
_entity_poly.pdbx_seq_one_letter_code
_entity_poly.pdbx_strand_id
1 'polypeptide(L)'
;MEQKKQNPTAEDETQIISRRIQRISLHITPIPRPLHDHDNNLGLLPCATREKLEVETEKLSVYLRGKYRDMQEKIYEYFNARPELQTPVEISKDEHRELCWRQMYGLIRETGIRPLKYVVEEPAKYFAITEAVGAVDISLGIKLGVQYSLWGGSVMNLGTKKAQG
;
A
#
# COMPACT_ATOMS: atom_id res chain seq x y z
N MET A 1 -28.58 33.40 12.12
CA MET A 1 -27.59 33.45 11.03
C MET A 1 -26.22 33.31 11.67
N GLU A 2 -25.66 32.11 11.64
CA GLU A 2 -24.40 31.78 12.32
C GLU A 2 -23.25 32.00 11.35
N GLN A 3 -22.43 33.03 11.59
CA GLN A 3 -21.26 33.35 10.78
C GLN A 3 -20.15 32.35 11.10
N LYS A 4 -19.90 31.43 10.17
CA LYS A 4 -18.78 30.48 10.20
C LYS A 4 -17.47 31.28 10.14
N LYS A 5 -16.76 31.41 11.27
CA LYS A 5 -15.42 32.01 11.34
C LYS A 5 -14.47 31.22 10.43
N GLN A 6 -14.09 31.81 9.30
CA GLN A 6 -13.00 31.31 8.47
C GLN A 6 -11.67 31.52 9.21
N ASN A 7 -10.85 30.47 9.24
CA ASN A 7 -9.59 30.44 9.95
C ASN A 7 -8.53 31.19 9.09
N PRO A 8 -7.94 32.29 9.58
CA PRO A 8 -7.08 33.17 8.78
C PRO A 8 -5.70 32.58 8.43
N THR A 9 -5.41 31.36 8.90
CA THR A 9 -4.14 30.65 8.69
C THR A 9 -4.26 29.44 7.75
N ALA A 10 -5.42 29.22 7.12
CA ALA A 10 -5.56 28.21 6.10
C ALA A 10 -4.88 28.70 4.81
N GLU A 11 -3.61 28.32 4.62
CA GLU A 11 -2.97 28.44 3.31
C GLU A 11 -3.85 27.74 2.27
N ASP A 12 -4.23 28.47 1.22
CA ASP A 12 -5.06 27.97 0.12
C ASP A 12 -4.43 26.69 -0.45
N GLU A 13 -5.15 25.57 -0.36
CA GLU A 13 -4.66 24.24 -0.79
C GLU A 13 -4.13 24.30 -2.23
N THR A 14 -4.73 25.14 -3.07
CA THR A 14 -4.32 25.41 -4.46
C THR A 14 -2.89 25.96 -4.54
N GLN A 15 -2.48 26.81 -3.61
CA GLN A 15 -1.13 27.39 -3.54
C GLN A 15 -0.10 26.37 -3.08
N ILE A 16 -0.46 25.49 -2.12
CA ILE A 16 0.40 24.41 -1.65
C ILE A 16 0.67 23.42 -2.79
N ILE A 17 -0.37 23.03 -3.52
CA ILE A 17 -0.29 22.12 -4.69
C ILE A 17 0.62 22.74 -5.75
N SER A 18 0.41 24.01 -6.08
CA SER A 18 1.21 24.73 -7.08
C SER A 18 2.70 24.78 -6.70
N ARG A 19 3.01 25.05 -5.42
CA ARG A 19 4.38 25.09 -4.91
C ARG A 19 5.05 23.70 -4.93
N ARG A 20 4.28 22.64 -4.65
CA ARG A 20 4.76 21.25 -4.71
C ARG A 20 5.07 20.83 -6.15
N ILE A 21 4.16 21.10 -7.08
CA ILE A 21 4.37 20.80 -8.52
C ILE A 21 5.61 21.52 -9.04
N GLN A 22 5.79 22.80 -8.71
CA GLN A 22 6.99 23.55 -9.10
C GLN A 22 8.28 22.92 -8.54
N ARG A 23 8.29 22.52 -7.26
CA ARG A 23 9.44 21.84 -6.66
C ARG A 23 9.76 20.52 -7.34
N ILE A 24 8.73 19.73 -7.63
CA ILE A 24 8.88 18.42 -8.27
C ILE A 24 9.37 18.59 -9.71
N SER A 25 8.85 19.57 -10.46
CA SER A 25 9.32 19.86 -11.81
C SER A 25 10.81 20.19 -11.86
N LEU A 26 11.35 20.88 -10.84
CA LEU A 26 12.80 21.16 -10.74
C LEU A 26 13.67 19.89 -10.59
N HIS A 27 13.11 18.80 -10.09
CA HIS A 27 13.84 17.55 -9.84
C HIS A 27 13.58 16.48 -10.91
N ILE A 28 12.39 16.47 -11.52
CA ILE A 28 11.99 15.47 -12.53
C ILE A 28 12.44 15.88 -13.93
N THR A 29 12.43 17.18 -14.25
CA THR A 29 12.91 17.65 -15.54
C THR A 29 14.42 17.88 -15.44
N PRO A 30 15.27 17.08 -16.13
CA PRO A 30 16.70 17.36 -16.14
C PRO A 30 16.90 18.73 -16.77
N ILE A 31 17.32 19.70 -15.95
CA ILE A 31 17.78 21.00 -16.45
C ILE A 31 18.88 20.67 -17.47
N PRO A 32 18.77 21.09 -18.75
CA PRO A 32 19.90 21.02 -19.66
C PRO A 32 20.96 21.96 -19.08
N ARG A 33 21.88 21.41 -18.28
CA ARG A 33 23.04 22.17 -17.83
C ARG A 33 23.83 22.51 -19.08
N PRO A 34 24.12 23.79 -19.36
CA PRO A 34 25.13 24.11 -20.34
C PRO A 34 26.43 23.52 -19.80
N LEU A 35 26.91 22.43 -20.42
CA LEU A 35 28.22 21.86 -20.17
C LEU A 35 29.23 22.87 -20.70
N HIS A 36 29.63 23.84 -19.87
CA HIS A 36 30.82 24.61 -20.17
C HIS A 36 32.04 23.85 -19.64
N ASP A 37 32.76 23.27 -20.61
CA ASP A 37 34.18 22.92 -20.62
C ASP A 37 34.96 23.09 -19.31
N HIS A 38 35.34 21.96 -18.69
CA HIS A 38 36.74 21.56 -18.61
C HIS A 38 36.88 20.16 -17.98
N ASP A 39 37.46 19.24 -18.75
CA ASP A 39 38.24 18.06 -18.32
C ASP A 39 37.62 17.07 -17.33
N ASN A 40 36.48 16.49 -17.70
CA ASN A 40 36.25 15.04 -17.60
C ASN A 40 34.96 14.69 -18.34
N ASN A 41 35.10 14.02 -19.49
CA ASN A 41 34.01 13.49 -20.32
C ASN A 41 33.21 12.40 -19.57
N LEU A 42 32.40 12.80 -18.59
CA LEU A 42 31.33 11.96 -18.06
C LEU A 42 30.16 12.03 -19.04
N GLY A 43 30.31 11.35 -20.18
CA GLY A 43 29.18 11.05 -21.04
C GLY A 43 28.22 10.10 -20.32
N LEU A 44 26.91 10.33 -20.47
CA LEU A 44 25.93 9.29 -20.16
C LEU A 44 26.21 8.13 -21.11
N LEU A 45 26.85 7.08 -20.60
CA LEU A 45 26.89 5.82 -21.33
C LEU A 45 25.44 5.29 -21.42
N PRO A 46 25.07 4.63 -22.52
CA PRO A 46 23.87 3.81 -22.53
C PRO A 46 24.08 2.68 -21.51
N CYS A 47 23.72 2.93 -20.26
CA CYS A 47 23.73 1.93 -19.20
C CYS A 47 22.72 0.86 -19.60
N ALA A 48 23.23 -0.23 -20.20
CA ALA A 48 22.47 -1.35 -20.72
C ALA A 48 21.20 -0.93 -21.48
N THR A 49 21.30 -0.80 -22.81
CA THR A 49 20.10 -1.06 -23.64
C THR A 49 19.48 -2.33 -23.09
N ARG A 50 18.26 -2.25 -22.53
CA ARG A 50 17.57 -3.42 -21.98
C ARG A 50 17.48 -4.45 -23.09
N GLU A 51 18.39 -5.42 -23.12
CA GLU A 51 18.14 -6.64 -23.86
C GLU A 51 16.84 -7.17 -23.28
N LYS A 52 15.83 -7.29 -24.15
CA LYS A 52 14.51 -7.74 -23.75
C LYS A 52 14.66 -9.20 -23.36
N LEU A 53 14.86 -9.44 -22.07
CA LEU A 53 14.87 -10.78 -21.50
C LEU A 53 13.52 -11.43 -21.87
N GLU A 54 13.59 -12.48 -22.69
CA GLU A 54 12.44 -13.33 -22.94
C GLU A 54 12.20 -14.18 -21.70
N VAL A 55 11.29 -13.71 -20.86
CA VAL A 55 10.90 -14.40 -19.63
C VAL A 55 9.48 -14.90 -19.79
N GLU A 56 9.28 -16.17 -19.46
CA GLU A 56 7.96 -16.75 -19.32
C GLU A 56 7.30 -16.21 -18.05
N THR A 57 6.56 -15.12 -18.20
CA THR A 57 5.97 -14.34 -17.09
C THR A 57 5.04 -15.17 -16.22
N GLU A 58 4.31 -16.11 -16.81
CA GLU A 58 3.41 -17.01 -16.10
C GLU A 58 4.19 -17.95 -15.15
N LYS A 59 5.25 -18.61 -15.64
CA LYS A 59 6.09 -19.47 -14.81
C LYS A 59 6.79 -18.68 -13.71
N LEU A 60 7.28 -17.48 -14.01
CA LEU A 60 7.93 -16.63 -13.00
C LEU A 60 6.92 -16.16 -11.95
N SER A 61 5.69 -15.79 -12.35
CA SER A 61 4.62 -15.39 -11.43
C SER A 61 4.25 -16.53 -10.48
N VAL A 62 4.09 -17.75 -11.00
CA VAL A 62 3.83 -18.96 -10.20
C VAL A 62 4.97 -19.22 -9.23
N TYR A 63 6.22 -19.07 -9.67
CA TYR A 63 7.40 -19.26 -8.83
C TYR A 63 7.47 -18.23 -7.68
N LEU A 64 7.23 -16.94 -7.97
CA LEU A 64 7.36 -15.86 -6.98
C LEU A 64 6.20 -15.83 -5.98
N ARG A 65 4.97 -16.04 -6.44
CA ARG A 65 3.75 -15.96 -5.59
C ARG A 65 3.42 -17.28 -4.89
N GLY A 66 3.99 -18.37 -5.39
CA GLY A 66 3.87 -19.70 -4.80
C GLY A 66 2.42 -20.19 -4.70
N LYS A 67 2.17 -21.02 -3.67
CA LYS A 67 0.93 -21.79 -3.50
C LYS A 67 -0.32 -20.93 -3.31
N TYR A 68 -0.21 -19.72 -2.77
CA TYR A 68 -1.37 -18.90 -2.36
C TYR A 68 -1.69 -17.76 -3.34
N ARG A 69 -1.15 -17.83 -4.57
CA ARG A 69 -1.37 -16.84 -5.63
C ARG A 69 -2.85 -16.49 -5.83
N ASP A 70 -3.72 -17.48 -5.94
CA ASP A 70 -5.15 -17.26 -6.20
C ASP A 70 -5.82 -16.46 -5.07
N MET A 71 -5.33 -16.60 -3.84
CA MET A 71 -5.82 -15.82 -2.70
C MET A 71 -5.34 -14.36 -2.76
N GLN A 72 -4.09 -14.14 -3.19
CA GLN A 72 -3.57 -12.79 -3.40
C GLN A 72 -4.31 -12.09 -4.55
N GLU A 73 -4.57 -12.81 -5.65
CA GLU A 73 -5.35 -12.31 -6.79
C GLU A 73 -6.78 -11.91 -6.38
N LYS A 74 -7.46 -12.74 -5.60
CA LYS A 74 -8.79 -12.40 -5.05
C LYS A 74 -8.78 -11.09 -4.25
N ILE A 75 -7.71 -10.82 -3.49
CA ILE A 75 -7.57 -9.58 -2.72
C ILE A 75 -7.38 -8.39 -3.68
N TYR A 76 -6.51 -8.52 -4.68
CA TYR A 76 -6.30 -7.47 -5.67
C TYR A 76 -7.58 -7.17 -6.46
N GLU A 77 -8.29 -8.20 -6.91
CA GLU A 77 -9.58 -8.06 -7.59
C GLU A 77 -10.62 -7.35 -6.72
N TYR A 78 -10.69 -7.68 -5.43
CA TYR A 78 -11.60 -7.04 -4.48
C TYR A 78 -11.39 -5.51 -4.40
N PHE A 79 -10.13 -5.06 -4.33
CA PHE A 79 -9.78 -3.63 -4.26
C PHE A 79 -9.81 -2.94 -5.62
N ASN A 80 -9.48 -3.64 -6.70
CA ASN A 80 -9.62 -3.10 -8.07
C ASN A 80 -11.07 -2.83 -8.42
N ALA A 81 -12.00 -3.67 -7.94
CA ALA A 81 -13.43 -3.47 -8.11
C ALA A 81 -14.03 -2.36 -7.22
N ARG A 82 -13.25 -1.81 -6.28
CA ARG A 82 -13.70 -0.82 -5.28
C ARG A 82 -12.76 0.38 -5.19
N PRO A 83 -12.82 1.31 -6.16
CA PRO A 83 -12.00 2.52 -6.16
C PRO A 83 -12.16 3.35 -4.88
N GLU A 84 -13.35 3.33 -4.25
CA GLU A 84 -13.64 4.02 -2.99
C GLU A 84 -12.91 3.44 -1.77
N LEU A 85 -12.32 2.26 -1.90
CA LEU A 85 -11.45 1.63 -0.91
C LEU A 85 -9.97 1.78 -1.25
N GLN A 86 -9.59 2.44 -2.34
CA GLN A 86 -8.18 2.73 -2.62
C GLN A 86 -7.71 3.96 -1.86
N THR A 87 -6.46 3.94 -1.41
CA THR A 87 -5.86 5.05 -0.67
C THR A 87 -5.42 6.15 -1.65
N PRO A 88 -6.01 7.36 -1.58
CA PRO A 88 -5.57 8.49 -2.40
C PRO A 88 -4.16 8.93 -2.02
N VAL A 89 -3.44 9.54 -2.97
CA VAL A 89 -2.07 10.05 -2.76
C VAL A 89 -2.03 11.13 -1.66
N GLU A 90 -3.07 11.98 -1.62
CA GLU A 90 -3.23 13.02 -0.61
C GLU A 90 -4.52 12.76 0.17
N ILE A 91 -4.37 12.31 1.41
CA ILE A 91 -5.47 12.05 2.35
C ILE A 91 -5.03 12.51 3.75
N SER A 92 -5.95 13.09 4.52
CA SER A 92 -5.62 13.45 5.90
C SER A 92 -5.42 12.19 6.75
N LYS A 93 -4.67 12.32 7.84
CA LYS A 93 -4.44 11.21 8.78
C LYS A 93 -5.75 10.65 9.36
N ASP A 94 -6.77 11.49 9.55
CA ASP A 94 -8.02 11.09 10.18
C ASP A 94 -8.91 10.33 9.20
N GLU A 95 -9.01 10.82 7.97
CA GLU A 95 -9.70 10.13 6.88
C GLU A 95 -9.03 8.81 6.53
N HIS A 96 -7.69 8.75 6.53
CA HIS A 96 -6.96 7.51 6.26
C HIS A 96 -7.21 6.45 7.34
N ARG A 97 -7.35 6.84 8.61
CA ARG A 97 -7.71 5.90 9.69
C ARG A 97 -9.09 5.28 9.48
N GLU A 98 -10.06 6.09 9.06
CA GLU A 98 -11.42 5.65 8.74
C GLU A 98 -11.42 4.76 7.48
N LEU A 99 -10.67 5.16 6.44
CA LEU A 99 -10.51 4.36 5.23
C LEU A 99 -9.90 2.98 5.55
N CYS A 100 -8.82 2.93 6.33
CA CYS A 100 -8.20 1.67 6.78
C CYS A 100 -9.19 0.80 7.56
N TRP A 101 -10.11 1.40 8.33
CA TRP A 101 -11.16 0.65 9.02
C TRP A 101 -12.15 0.03 8.03
N ARG A 102 -12.68 0.83 7.11
CA ARG A 102 -13.59 0.37 6.05
C ARG A 102 -12.95 -0.70 5.16
N GLN A 103 -11.71 -0.50 4.73
CA GLN A 103 -10.94 -1.46 3.94
C GLN A 103 -10.85 -2.81 4.66
N MET A 104 -10.42 -2.82 5.92
CA MET A 104 -10.27 -4.05 6.71
C MET A 104 -11.61 -4.73 6.94
N TYR A 105 -12.63 -3.96 7.34
CA TYR A 105 -13.96 -4.48 7.63
C TYR A 105 -14.60 -5.09 6.39
N GLY A 106 -14.61 -4.38 5.26
CA GLY A 106 -15.15 -4.84 3.99
C GLY A 106 -14.41 -6.08 3.49
N LEU A 107 -13.07 -6.04 3.47
CA LEU A 107 -12.25 -7.17 3.03
C LEU A 107 -12.62 -8.45 3.79
N ILE A 108 -12.67 -8.40 5.12
CA ILE A 108 -12.89 -9.59 5.95
C ILE A 108 -14.34 -10.07 5.84
N ARG A 109 -15.32 -9.15 5.89
CA ARG A 109 -16.75 -9.50 5.83
C ARG A 109 -17.15 -10.07 4.47
N GLU A 110 -16.67 -9.48 3.39
CA GLU A 110 -17.16 -9.77 2.04
C GLU A 110 -16.37 -10.89 1.34
N THR A 111 -15.06 -11.01 1.59
CA THR A 111 -14.25 -12.06 0.93
C THR A 111 -14.26 -13.39 1.68
N GLY A 112 -14.77 -13.39 2.92
CA GLY A 112 -14.82 -14.56 3.80
C GLY A 112 -13.46 -15.00 4.34
N ILE A 113 -12.42 -14.18 4.20
CA ILE A 113 -11.10 -14.43 4.78
C ILE A 113 -11.25 -14.51 6.30
N ARG A 114 -10.62 -15.50 6.93
CA ARG A 114 -10.63 -15.73 8.37
C ARG A 114 -9.21 -15.61 8.94
N PRO A 115 -8.70 -14.39 9.16
CA PRO A 115 -7.28 -14.19 9.48
C PRO A 115 -6.89 -14.88 10.79
N LEU A 116 -7.74 -14.83 11.82
CA LEU A 116 -7.50 -15.48 13.11
C LEU A 116 -7.42 -17.02 13.00
N LYS A 117 -8.17 -17.62 12.07
CA LYS A 117 -8.09 -19.06 11.80
C LYS A 117 -6.77 -19.38 11.11
N TYR A 118 -6.43 -18.61 10.07
CA TYR A 118 -5.25 -18.87 9.25
C TYR A 118 -3.94 -18.61 9.99
N VAL A 119 -3.87 -17.64 10.90
CA VAL A 119 -2.64 -17.39 11.67
C VAL A 119 -2.25 -18.60 12.54
N VAL A 120 -3.21 -19.44 12.93
CA VAL A 120 -2.98 -20.66 13.73
C VAL A 120 -2.85 -21.89 12.84
N GLU A 121 -3.82 -22.12 11.96
CA GLU A 121 -3.95 -23.38 11.22
C GLU A 121 -3.15 -23.39 9.91
N GLU A 122 -3.03 -22.24 9.23
CA GLU A 122 -2.36 -22.13 7.93
C GLU A 122 -1.47 -20.87 7.85
N PRO A 123 -0.38 -20.74 8.65
CA PRO A 123 0.36 -19.49 8.78
C PRO A 123 0.90 -18.95 7.45
N ALA A 124 1.34 -19.83 6.54
CA ALA A 124 1.82 -19.43 5.22
C ALA A 124 0.73 -18.74 4.37
N LYS A 125 -0.54 -19.17 4.51
CA LYS A 125 -1.70 -18.54 3.86
C LYS A 125 -2.00 -17.18 4.47
N TYR A 126 -1.92 -17.09 5.79
CA TYR A 126 -2.06 -15.82 6.52
C TYR A 126 -1.03 -14.78 6.07
N PHE A 127 0.24 -15.18 5.94
CA PHE A 127 1.29 -14.27 5.47
C PHE A 127 1.11 -13.88 4.00
N ALA A 128 0.69 -14.79 3.12
CA ALA A 128 0.37 -14.45 1.74
C ALA A 128 -0.78 -13.44 1.62
N ILE A 129 -1.82 -13.56 2.46
CA ILE A 129 -2.90 -12.57 2.58
C ILE A 129 -2.32 -11.23 3.05
N THR A 130 -1.52 -11.25 4.12
CA THR A 130 -0.97 -10.03 4.72
C THR A 130 -0.05 -9.28 3.76
N GLU A 131 0.75 -10.01 2.98
CA GLU A 131 1.58 -9.47 1.90
C GLU A 131 0.72 -8.79 0.83
N ALA A 132 -0.31 -9.47 0.33
CA ALA A 132 -1.19 -8.89 -0.70
C ALA A 132 -1.94 -7.66 -0.19
N VAL A 133 -2.42 -7.68 1.06
CA VAL A 133 -3.06 -6.53 1.71
C VAL A 133 -2.07 -5.38 1.89
N GLY A 134 -0.85 -5.67 2.33
CA GLY A 134 0.21 -4.67 2.48
C GLY A 134 0.64 -4.03 1.16
N ALA A 135 0.59 -4.80 0.06
CA ALA A 135 0.84 -4.29 -1.28
C ALA A 135 -0.25 -3.31 -1.76
N VAL A 136 -1.48 -3.42 -1.24
CA VAL A 136 -2.56 -2.45 -1.50
C VAL A 136 -2.38 -1.21 -0.63
N ASP A 137 -2.20 -1.40 0.68
CA ASP A 137 -1.91 -0.32 1.62
C ASP A 137 -1.12 -0.88 2.82
N ILE A 138 0.05 -0.30 3.08
CA ILE A 138 0.94 -0.74 4.17
C ILE A 138 0.30 -0.56 5.55
N SER A 139 -0.45 0.52 5.75
CA SER A 139 -1.13 0.76 7.03
C SER A 139 -2.27 -0.22 7.26
N LEU A 140 -2.97 -0.61 6.20
CA LEU A 140 -3.95 -1.69 6.26
C LEU A 140 -3.29 -3.03 6.62
N GLY A 141 -2.15 -3.37 6.01
CA GLY A 141 -1.37 -4.56 6.35
C GLY A 141 -0.94 -4.57 7.82
N ILE A 142 -0.43 -3.45 8.33
CA ILE A 142 -0.09 -3.28 9.76
C ILE A 142 -1.33 -3.45 10.64
N LYS A 143 -2.46 -2.85 10.26
CA LYS A 143 -3.72 -2.94 11.03
C LYS A 143 -4.19 -4.39 11.12
N LEU A 144 -4.15 -5.14 10.02
CA LEU A 144 -4.49 -6.56 10.00
C LEU A 144 -3.54 -7.38 10.89
N GLY A 145 -2.23 -7.15 10.80
CA GLY A 145 -1.23 -7.82 11.63
C GLY A 145 -1.40 -7.56 13.13
N VAL A 146 -1.65 -6.32 13.52
CA VAL A 146 -1.88 -5.95 14.93
C VAL A 146 -3.14 -6.64 15.47
N GLN A 147 -4.25 -6.59 14.73
CA GLN A 147 -5.51 -7.15 15.20
C GLN A 147 -5.49 -8.68 15.27
N TYR A 148 -5.03 -9.35 14.21
CA TYR A 148 -5.18 -10.80 14.10
C TYR A 148 -3.95 -11.61 14.49
N SER A 149 -2.73 -11.05 14.37
CA SER A 149 -1.53 -11.71 14.88
C SER A 149 -1.22 -11.31 16.31
N LEU A 150 -0.96 -10.02 16.57
CA LEU A 150 -0.43 -9.60 17.88
C LEU A 150 -1.49 -9.69 18.97
N TRP A 151 -2.61 -8.97 18.79
CA TRP A 151 -3.70 -9.00 19.75
C TRP A 151 -4.40 -10.37 19.72
N GLY A 152 -4.78 -10.85 18.53
CA GLY A 152 -5.44 -12.15 18.36
C GLY A 152 -4.61 -13.30 18.93
N GLY A 153 -3.30 -13.35 18.62
CA GLY A 153 -2.39 -14.34 19.18
C GLY A 153 -2.23 -14.23 20.69
N SER A 154 -2.19 -13.02 21.25
CA SER A 154 -2.16 -12.82 22.71
C SER A 154 -3.42 -13.37 23.38
N VAL A 155 -4.61 -13.07 22.83
CA VAL A 155 -5.88 -13.57 23.34
C VAL A 155 -5.96 -15.10 23.24
N MET A 156 -5.51 -15.68 22.13
CA MET A 156 -5.51 -17.15 21.96
C MET A 156 -4.53 -17.85 22.89
N ASN A 157 -3.35 -17.27 23.13
CA ASN A 157 -2.29 -17.87 23.94
C ASN A 157 -2.52 -17.71 25.45
N LEU A 158 -3.11 -16.59 25.87
CA LEU A 158 -3.36 -16.28 27.29
C LEU A 158 -4.83 -16.48 27.71
N GLY A 159 -5.73 -16.66 26.74
CA GLY A 159 -7.14 -16.92 26.98
C GLY A 159 -7.34 -18.31 27.58
N THR A 160 -7.89 -18.35 28.79
CA THR A 160 -8.38 -19.62 29.36
C THR A 160 -9.53 -20.16 28.49
N LYS A 161 -9.70 -21.49 28.43
CA LYS A 161 -10.72 -22.19 27.59
C LYS A 161 -12.17 -21.67 27.72
N LYS A 162 -12.49 -20.82 28.71
CA LYS A 162 -13.81 -20.20 28.89
C LYS A 162 -14.11 -19.04 27.92
N ALA A 163 -13.12 -18.45 27.26
CA ALA A 163 -13.31 -17.34 26.31
C ALA A 163 -13.39 -17.78 24.83
N GLN A 164 -13.40 -19.09 24.57
CA GLN A 164 -13.37 -19.70 23.22
C GLN A 164 -14.73 -20.23 22.76
N GLY A 165 -15.83 -19.89 23.47
CA GLY A 165 -17.20 -20.28 23.13
C GLY A 165 -17.93 -19.21 22.31
#